data_AF-A0A527Y2V1-F1
#
_entry.id   AF-A0A527Y2V1-F1
#
_cell.length_a   1.000
_cell.length_b   1.000
_cell.length_c   1.000
_cell.angle_alpha   90.00
_cell.angle_beta   90.00
_cell.angle_gamma   90.00
#
_symmetry.space_group_name_H-M   'P 1'
#
loop_
_entity.id
_entity.type
_entity.pdbx_description
1 polymer ?
#
loop_
_entity_poly.entity_id
_entity_poly.type
_entity_poly.pdbx_seq_one_letter_code
_entity_poly.pdbx_strand_id
1 'polypeptide(L)'
;ICAVVYLLQEYVLNETQQMVLLYDGAFIPVLYTGQYGFDWFLFTRPFTYAFMHGGIAHIAINMIWLAAFGSPLANRLGTLRFAIFYAVTGLASVVLFWVLHPYGEMPLVGASGAISGMMGAAARYGFRIDRSSGRAAFAGEP
;
A
#
# COMPACT_ATOMS: atom_id res chain seq x y z
N ILE A 1 9.19 6.23 3.71
CA ILE A 1 9.45 4.77 3.60
C ILE A 1 9.58 4.37 2.13
N CYS A 2 8.54 4.47 1.30
CA CYS A 2 8.58 4.02 -0.11
C CYS A 2 9.75 4.61 -0.92
N ALA A 3 9.99 5.93 -0.82
CA ALA A 3 11.10 6.57 -1.50
C ALA A 3 12.47 6.03 -1.04
N VAL A 4 12.63 5.78 0.26
CA VAL A 4 13.87 5.20 0.80
C VAL A 4 14.08 3.78 0.27
N VAL A 5 13.04 2.94 0.32
CA VAL A 5 13.10 1.56 -0.20
C VAL A 5 13.47 1.57 -1.69
N TYR A 6 12.83 2.43 -2.49
CA TYR A 6 13.11 2.54 -3.92
C TYR A 6 14.53 3.03 -4.21
N LEU A 7 15.01 4.05 -3.49
CA LEU A 7 16.38 4.55 -3.67
C LEU A 7 17.43 3.52 -3.25
N LEU A 8 17.17 2.74 -2.21
CA LEU A 8 18.05 1.63 -1.82
C LEU A 8 18.09 0.56 -2.90
N GLN A 9 16.92 0.17 -3.44
CA GLN A 9 16.81 -0.80 -4.53
C GLN A 9 17.59 -0.36 -5.77
N GLU A 10 17.50 0.91 -6.14
CA GLU A 10 18.06 1.42 -7.39
C GLU A 10 19.56 1.73 -7.29
N TYR A 11 20.02 2.26 -6.16
CA TYR A 11 21.36 2.85 -6.06
C TYR A 11 22.31 2.17 -5.06
N VAL A 12 21.81 1.26 -4.22
CA VAL A 12 22.61 0.66 -3.14
C VAL A 12 22.72 -0.86 -3.28
N LEU A 13 21.63 -1.53 -3.64
CA LEU A 13 21.60 -2.99 -3.74
C LEU A 13 22.20 -3.47 -5.07
N ASN A 14 22.92 -4.58 -5.02
CA ASN A 14 23.28 -5.33 -6.23
C ASN A 14 22.10 -6.19 -6.71
N GLU A 15 22.23 -6.77 -7.91
CA GLU A 15 21.16 -7.57 -8.54
C GLU A 15 20.67 -8.73 -7.65
N THR A 16 21.58 -9.44 -6.98
CA THR A 16 21.22 -10.55 -6.07
C THR A 16 20.45 -10.04 -4.86
N GLN A 17 20.92 -8.97 -4.23
CA GLN A 17 20.26 -8.35 -3.08
C GLN A 17 18.89 -7.77 -3.45
N GLN A 18 18.76 -7.19 -4.64
CA GLN A 18 17.50 -6.68 -5.15
C GLN A 18 16.50 -7.82 -5.39
N MET A 19 16.94 -8.93 -5.98
CA MET A 19 16.10 -10.12 -6.13
C MET A 19 15.67 -10.72 -4.79
N VAL A 20 16.57 -10.82 -3.82
CA VAL A 20 16.24 -11.29 -2.46
C VAL A 20 15.22 -10.36 -1.81
N LEU A 21 15.43 -9.03 -1.85
CA LEU A 21 14.49 -8.06 -1.31
C LEU A 21 13.12 -8.17 -2.00
N LEU A 22 13.09 -8.33 -3.33
CA LEU A 22 11.85 -8.52 -4.08
C LEU A 22 11.12 -9.79 -3.66
N TYR A 23 11.82 -10.91 -3.56
CA TYR A 23 11.23 -12.19 -3.18
C TYR A 23 10.73 -12.20 -1.72
N ASP A 24 11.49 -11.63 -0.79
CA ASP A 24 11.12 -11.60 0.64
C ASP A 24 10.09 -10.52 0.97
N GLY A 25 10.03 -9.45 0.17
CA GLY A 25 9.19 -8.29 0.43
C GLY A 25 7.91 -8.22 -0.39
N ALA A 26 7.87 -8.75 -1.60
CA ALA A 26 6.69 -8.69 -2.48
C ALA A 26 5.64 -9.74 -2.12
N PHE A 27 4.39 -9.46 -2.44
CA PHE A 27 3.31 -10.43 -2.28
C PHE A 27 3.25 -11.34 -3.51
N ILE A 28 3.47 -12.65 -3.34
CA ILE A 28 3.41 -13.64 -4.42
C ILE A 28 2.25 -14.59 -4.11
N PRO A 29 1.12 -14.53 -4.85
CA PRO A 29 -0.10 -15.29 -4.55
C PRO A 29 0.12 -16.79 -4.38
N VAL A 30 0.92 -17.39 -5.27
CA VAL A 30 1.13 -18.84 -5.30
C VAL A 30 1.68 -19.39 -3.99
N LEU A 31 2.46 -18.60 -3.23
CA LEU A 31 3.06 -19.01 -1.96
C LEU A 31 2.03 -19.24 -0.84
N TYR A 32 0.81 -18.74 -1.01
CA TYR A 32 -0.29 -18.89 -0.05
C TYR A 32 -1.23 -20.06 -0.40
N THR A 33 -0.93 -20.85 -1.43
CA THR A 33 -1.75 -22.00 -1.87
C THR A 33 -1.53 -23.27 -1.03
N GLY A 34 -0.53 -23.28 -0.15
CA GLY A 34 -0.15 -24.46 0.65
C GLY A 34 0.70 -25.49 -0.10
N GLN A 35 1.04 -25.23 -1.37
CA GLN A 35 1.92 -26.10 -2.17
C GLN A 35 3.42 -25.89 -1.89
N TYR A 36 3.78 -24.77 -1.27
CA TYR A 36 5.15 -24.40 -0.94
C TYR A 36 5.40 -24.63 0.55
N GLY A 37 6.66 -24.93 0.90
CA GLY A 37 7.08 -25.12 2.28
C GLY A 37 6.91 -23.87 3.16
N PHE A 38 7.18 -24.03 4.45
CA PHE A 38 7.10 -22.92 5.39
C PHE A 38 8.18 -21.86 5.13
N ASP A 39 7.75 -20.60 5.09
CA ASP A 39 8.62 -19.42 4.96
C ASP A 39 8.16 -18.35 5.95
N TRP A 40 9.10 -17.81 6.73
CA TRP A 40 8.81 -16.80 7.75
C TRP A 40 8.26 -15.50 7.14
N PHE A 41 8.64 -15.19 5.90
CA PHE A 41 8.18 -14.00 5.19
C PHE A 41 6.71 -14.06 4.78
N LEU A 42 6.04 -15.22 4.87
CA LEU A 42 4.60 -15.34 4.59
C LEU A 42 3.76 -14.40 5.46
N PHE A 43 4.23 -14.03 6.65
CA PHE A 43 3.55 -13.10 7.56
C PHE A 43 3.84 -11.63 7.28
N THR A 44 4.97 -11.30 6.66
CA THR A 44 5.40 -9.91 6.41
C THR A 44 5.06 -9.43 5.01
N ARG A 45 5.16 -10.29 3.99
CA ARG A 45 4.83 -9.99 2.59
C ARG A 45 3.47 -9.30 2.37
N PRO A 46 2.38 -9.66 3.09
CA PRO A 46 1.09 -8.98 2.94
C PRO A 46 1.10 -7.50 3.34
N PHE A 47 2.16 -7.03 4.00
CA PHE A 47 2.33 -5.64 4.43
C PHE A 47 3.52 -4.96 3.74
N THR A 48 4.64 -5.67 3.57
CA THR A 48 5.88 -5.08 3.02
C THR A 48 5.76 -4.72 1.55
N TYR A 49 4.95 -5.46 0.78
CA TYR A 49 4.75 -5.24 -0.65
C TYR A 49 4.30 -3.79 -0.96
N ALA A 50 3.52 -3.19 -0.04
CA ALA A 50 2.94 -1.87 -0.18
C ALA A 50 4.00 -0.75 -0.16
N PHE A 51 5.24 -1.04 0.23
CA PHE A 51 6.33 -0.06 0.28
C PHE A 51 7.31 -0.18 -0.89
N MET A 52 7.23 -1.27 -1.66
CA MET A 52 8.11 -1.58 -2.78
C MET A 52 7.53 -1.08 -4.10
N HIS A 53 8.36 -0.66 -5.05
CA HIS A 53 7.89 -0.15 -6.34
C HIS A 53 8.83 -0.59 -7.47
N GLY A 54 8.26 -1.12 -8.55
CA GLY A 54 9.02 -1.64 -9.69
C GLY A 54 9.54 -0.60 -10.69
N GLY A 55 9.50 0.70 -10.39
CA GLY A 55 10.01 1.74 -11.29
C GLY A 55 9.62 3.17 -10.91
N ILE A 56 10.31 4.14 -11.51
CA ILE A 56 10.20 5.56 -11.15
C ILE A 56 8.79 6.13 -11.36
N ALA A 57 8.15 5.81 -12.49
CA ALA A 57 6.79 6.25 -12.77
C ALA A 57 5.78 5.63 -11.78
N HIS A 58 6.00 4.36 -11.43
CA HIS A 58 5.14 3.65 -10.49
C HIS A 58 5.20 4.28 -9.10
N ILE A 59 6.38 4.57 -8.56
CA ILE A 59 6.49 5.26 -7.27
C ILE A 59 5.99 6.71 -7.34
N ALA A 60 6.32 7.46 -8.39
CA ALA A 60 5.92 8.85 -8.53
C ALA A 60 4.38 9.00 -8.47
N ILE A 61 3.68 8.18 -9.25
CA ILE A 61 2.21 8.16 -9.24
C ILE A 61 1.70 7.80 -7.85
N ASN A 62 2.16 6.70 -7.25
CA ASN A 62 1.70 6.31 -5.91
C ASN A 62 1.92 7.41 -4.87
N MET A 63 3.06 8.11 -4.88
CA MET A 63 3.34 9.16 -3.91
C MET A 63 2.49 10.41 -4.13
N ILE A 64 2.20 10.77 -5.39
CA ILE A 64 1.27 11.86 -5.71
C ILE A 64 -0.13 11.53 -5.19
N TRP A 65 -0.65 10.34 -5.46
CA TRP A 65 -1.97 9.92 -4.98
C TRP A 65 -2.00 9.73 -3.46
N LEU A 66 -0.92 9.23 -2.86
CA LEU A 66 -0.80 9.14 -1.41
C LEU A 66 -0.82 10.53 -0.75
N ALA A 67 -0.15 11.53 -1.34
CA ALA A 67 -0.23 12.91 -0.85
C ALA A 67 -1.65 13.48 -1.00
N ALA A 68 -2.28 13.26 -2.16
CA ALA A 68 -3.61 13.79 -2.45
C ALA A 68 -4.71 13.21 -1.53
N PHE A 69 -4.70 11.90 -1.28
CA PHE A 69 -5.77 11.21 -0.54
C PHE A 69 -5.37 10.83 0.89
N GLY A 70 -4.08 10.54 1.11
CA GLY A 70 -3.55 10.17 2.40
C GLY A 70 -3.43 11.35 3.35
N SER A 71 -2.93 12.51 2.91
CA SER A 71 -2.75 13.68 3.81
C SER A 71 -4.05 14.16 4.46
N PRO A 72 -5.16 14.35 3.72
CA PRO A 72 -6.44 14.72 4.35
C PRO A 72 -6.97 13.65 5.30
N LEU A 73 -6.80 12.38 4.95
CA LEU A 73 -7.25 11.26 5.76
C LEU A 73 -6.42 11.14 7.05
N ALA A 74 -5.11 11.34 6.96
CA ALA A 74 -4.20 11.36 8.10
C ALA A 74 -4.52 12.50 9.08
N ASN A 75 -4.81 13.70 8.56
CA ASN A 75 -5.23 14.83 9.39
C ASN A 75 -6.54 14.56 10.14
N ARG A 76 -7.47 13.82 9.52
CA ARG A 76 -8.75 13.48 10.13
C ARG A 76 -8.67 12.31 11.12
N LEU A 77 -7.90 11.28 10.80
CA LEU A 77 -7.81 10.06 11.60
C LEU A 77 -6.77 10.17 12.72
N GLY A 78 -5.76 11.03 12.57
CA GLY A 78 -4.55 10.99 13.37
C GLY A 78 -3.62 9.83 12.98
N THR A 79 -2.36 9.91 13.41
CA THR A 79 -1.28 9.04 12.93
C THR A 79 -1.54 7.55 13.11
N LEU A 80 -1.96 7.11 14.30
CA LEU A 80 -2.14 5.68 14.60
C LEU A 80 -3.29 5.08 13.77
N ARG A 81 -4.44 5.75 13.72
CA ARG A 81 -5.60 5.27 12.96
C ARG A 81 -5.35 5.30 11.46
N PHE A 82 -4.60 6.29 10.97
CA PHE A 82 -4.14 6.31 9.59
C PHE A 82 -3.22 5.13 9.26
N ALA A 83 -2.27 4.80 10.13
CA ALA A 83 -1.39 3.65 9.94
C ALA A 83 -2.17 2.32 9.92
N ILE A 84 -3.12 2.14 10.84
CA ILE A 84 -4.01 0.97 10.84
C ILE A 84 -4.85 0.93 9.56
N PHE A 85 -5.43 2.07 9.14
CA PHE A 85 -6.20 2.16 7.90
C PHE A 85 -5.38 1.76 6.68
N TYR A 86 -4.14 2.26 6.57
CA TYR A 86 -3.20 1.90 5.51
C TYR A 86 -2.94 0.39 5.50
N ALA A 87 -2.64 -0.20 6.66
CA ALA A 87 -2.34 -1.63 6.78
C ALA A 87 -3.55 -2.51 6.42
N VAL A 88 -4.74 -2.16 6.91
CA VAL A 88 -5.98 -2.92 6.65
C VAL A 88 -6.38 -2.86 5.18
N THR A 89 -6.29 -1.69 4.55
CA THR A 89 -6.66 -1.53 3.13
C THR A 89 -5.64 -2.17 2.19
N GLY A 90 -4.34 -2.10 2.53
CA GLY A 90 -3.30 -2.87 1.83
C GLY A 90 -3.54 -4.37 1.95
N LEU A 91 -3.80 -4.87 3.16
CA LEU A 91 -4.09 -6.29 3.39
C LEU A 91 -5.33 -6.75 2.62
N ALA A 92 -6.42 -5.97 2.67
CA ALA A 92 -7.63 -6.27 1.90
C ALA A 92 -7.37 -6.33 0.40
N SER A 93 -6.49 -5.48 -0.13
CA SER A 93 -6.08 -5.50 -1.53
C SER A 93 -5.37 -6.79 -1.93
N VAL A 94 -4.41 -7.27 -1.14
CA VAL A 94 -3.68 -8.51 -1.47
C VAL A 94 -4.53 -9.75 -1.25
N VAL A 95 -5.43 -9.74 -0.27
CA VAL A 95 -6.41 -10.82 -0.08
C VAL A 95 -7.32 -10.90 -1.30
N LEU A 96 -7.86 -9.77 -1.78
CA LEU A 96 -8.67 -9.75 -3.00
C LEU A 96 -7.86 -10.20 -4.22
N PHE A 97 -6.63 -9.73 -4.36
CA PHE A 97 -5.76 -10.15 -5.46
C PHE A 97 -5.49 -11.66 -5.47
N TRP A 98 -5.22 -12.24 -4.29
CA TRP A 98 -5.01 -13.67 -4.11
C TRP A 98 -6.26 -14.50 -4.42
N VAL A 99 -7.44 -14.07 -3.97
CA VAL A 99 -8.71 -14.76 -4.29
C VAL A 99 -8.96 -14.80 -5.80
N LEU A 100 -8.60 -13.73 -6.52
CA LEU A 100 -8.79 -13.66 -7.97
C LEU A 100 -7.69 -14.39 -8.76
N HIS A 101 -6.46 -14.45 -8.23
CA HIS A 101 -5.30 -15.01 -8.92
C HIS A 101 -4.47 -15.91 -7.98
N PRO A 102 -5.04 -16.99 -7.43
CA PRO A 102 -4.39 -17.77 -6.37
C PRO A 102 -3.09 -18.45 -6.82
N TYR A 103 -2.99 -18.79 -8.11
CA TYR A 103 -1.81 -19.44 -8.71
C TYR A 103 -0.89 -18.46 -9.43
N GLY A 104 -1.03 -17.15 -9.20
CA GLY A 104 -0.16 -16.14 -9.81
C GLY A 104 1.26 -16.20 -9.22
N GLU A 105 2.26 -16.31 -10.11
CA GLU A 105 3.68 -16.32 -9.74
C GLU A 105 4.32 -14.92 -9.76
N MET A 106 3.63 -13.94 -10.37
CA MET A 106 4.15 -12.60 -10.53
C MET A 106 4.19 -11.85 -9.19
N PRO A 107 5.35 -11.31 -8.76
CA PRO A 107 5.44 -10.50 -7.56
C PRO A 107 4.60 -9.23 -7.65
N LEU A 108 3.69 -9.05 -6.70
CA LEU A 108 2.90 -7.83 -6.53
C LEU A 108 3.64 -6.87 -5.60
N VAL A 109 3.82 -5.63 -6.04
CA VAL A 109 4.40 -4.53 -5.27
C VAL A 109 3.60 -3.24 -5.48
N GLY A 110 3.65 -2.32 -4.52
CA GLY A 110 3.12 -0.97 -4.66
C GLY A 110 2.06 -0.59 -3.64
N ALA A 111 2.02 0.70 -3.29
CA ALA A 111 1.07 1.25 -2.32
C ALA A 111 -0.38 1.38 -2.85
N SER A 112 -0.61 1.06 -4.12
CA SER A 112 -1.84 1.37 -4.86
C SER A 112 -3.10 0.76 -4.25
N GLY A 113 -3.01 -0.44 -3.68
CA GLY A 113 -4.12 -1.07 -2.96
C GLY A 113 -4.59 -0.25 -1.76
N ALA A 114 -3.65 0.18 -0.91
CA ALA A 114 -3.95 1.03 0.24
C ALA A 114 -4.50 2.40 -0.20
N ILE A 115 -3.88 3.00 -1.23
CA ILE A 115 -4.32 4.28 -1.80
C ILE A 115 -5.74 4.18 -2.37
N SER A 116 -6.10 3.07 -3.01
CA SER A 116 -7.46 2.85 -3.51
C SER A 116 -8.47 2.82 -2.37
N GLY A 117 -8.11 2.20 -1.24
CA GLY A 117 -8.88 2.29 0.00
C GLY A 117 -9.05 3.73 0.50
N MET A 118 -7.98 4.54 0.45
CA MET A 118 -8.04 5.97 0.83
C MET A 118 -8.95 6.77 -0.10
N MET A 119 -8.92 6.51 -1.41
CA MET A 119 -9.83 7.12 -2.37
C MET A 119 -11.30 6.76 -2.06
N GLY A 120 -11.57 5.50 -1.73
CA GLY A 120 -12.90 5.06 -1.28
C GLY A 120 -13.36 5.75 0.01
N ALA A 121 -12.47 5.88 1.00
CA ALA A 121 -12.76 6.63 2.22
C ALA A 121 -12.98 8.12 1.95
N ALA A 122 -12.14 8.73 1.12
CA ALA A 122 -12.28 10.13 0.72
C ALA A 122 -13.59 10.38 -0.01
N ALA A 123 -14.01 9.49 -0.92
CA ALA A 123 -15.33 9.56 -1.54
C ALA A 123 -16.44 9.49 -0.48
N ARG A 124 -16.35 8.53 0.45
CA ARG A 124 -17.32 8.36 1.53
C ARG A 124 -17.46 9.58 2.44
N TYR A 125 -16.38 10.30 2.71
CA TYR A 125 -16.38 11.54 3.49
C TYR A 125 -16.77 12.75 2.64
N GLY A 126 -16.30 12.83 1.41
CA GLY A 126 -16.60 13.89 0.44
C GLY A 126 -18.07 13.91 0.03
N PHE A 127 -18.79 12.79 0.08
CA PHE A 127 -20.26 12.77 -0.10
C PHE A 127 -21.04 13.15 1.16
N ARG A 128 -20.38 13.34 2.31
CA ARG A 128 -20.98 13.87 3.55
C ARG A 128 -20.61 15.34 3.74
N ILE A 129 -20.91 16.17 2.75
CA ILE A 129 -20.73 17.63 2.87
C ILE A 129 -21.83 18.16 3.79
N ASP A 130 -21.46 18.54 5.01
CA ASP A 130 -22.31 19.44 5.79
C ASP A 130 -22.18 20.86 5.23
N ARG A 131 -23.14 21.23 4.37
CA ARG A 131 -23.19 22.55 3.73
C ARG A 131 -23.49 23.69 4.72
N SER A 132 -23.80 23.39 5.99
CA SER A 132 -24.10 24.42 6.99
C SER A 132 -22.85 25.15 7.49
N SER A 133 -21.67 24.51 7.43
CA SER A 133 -20.47 24.99 8.13
C SER A 133 -19.50 25.85 7.29
N GLY A 134 -19.71 25.97 5.97
CA GLY A 134 -18.84 26.74 5.06
C GLY A 134 -17.39 26.24 4.96
N ARG A 135 -17.01 25.20 5.70
CA ARG A 135 -15.67 24.63 5.73
C ARG A 135 -15.53 23.52 4.70
N ALA A 136 -14.31 23.36 4.16
CA ALA A 136 -14.01 22.21 3.33
C ALA A 136 -14.18 20.91 4.15
N ALA A 137 -14.85 19.90 3.60
CA ALA A 137 -15.15 18.62 4.26
C ALA A 137 -13.92 17.83 4.75
N PHE A 138 -12.73 18.30 4.38
CA PHE A 138 -11.42 17.73 4.69
C PHE A 138 -10.57 18.58 5.65
N ALA A 139 -11.09 19.71 6.13
CA ALA A 139 -10.48 20.41 7.25
C ALA A 139 -10.69 19.56 8.51
N GLY A 140 -9.60 19.03 9.08
CA GLY A 140 -9.66 18.31 10.36
C GLY A 140 -10.24 19.16 11.48
N GLU A 141 -10.70 18.52 12.56
CA GLU A 141 -11.02 19.23 13.80
C GLU A 141 -9.71 19.73 14.45
N PRO A 142 -9.70 20.93 15.07
CA PRO A 142 -8.54 21.45 15.79
C PRO A 142 -8.16 20.60 17.02
#